data_AF-A0A6N4TET1-F1
#
_entry.id   AF-A0A6N4TET1-F1
#
_cell.length_a   1.000
_cell.length_b   1.000
_cell.length_c   1.000
_cell.angle_alpha   90.00
_cell.angle_beta   90.00
_cell.angle_gamma   90.00
#
_symmetry.space_group_name_H-M   'P 1'
#
loop_
_entity.id
_entity.type
_entity.pdbx_description
1 polymer ?
#
loop_
_entity_poly.entity_id
_entity_poly.type
_entity_poly.pdbx_seq_one_letter_code
_entity_poly.pdbx_strand_id
1 'polypeptide(L)'
;MKSEFRLIKQQFNVIQKEFNCFGNDGLPRYDYRKEVVNGEVFRYKGLELGVYRTIHQSDSRRKYDYVLVDVFTGIALSTAGRKITLLSEVTDSSEIVEKIKYLRKRSEKK
;
A
#
# COMPACT_ATOMS: atom_id res chain seq x y z
N MET A 1 19.72 -18.22 1.27
CA MET A 1 18.50 -18.65 0.57
C MET A 1 17.83 -17.42 -0.05
N LYS A 2 17.89 -17.24 -1.37
CA LYS A 2 17.03 -16.24 -2.04
C LYS A 2 15.64 -16.87 -2.14
N SER A 3 14.77 -16.59 -1.18
CA SER A 3 13.34 -16.85 -1.36
C SER A 3 12.89 -15.96 -2.51
N GLU A 4 12.77 -16.52 -3.70
CA GLU A 4 12.31 -15.77 -4.87
C GLU A 4 10.88 -15.28 -4.61
N PHE A 5 10.76 -13.96 -4.51
CA PHE A 5 9.47 -13.28 -4.44
C PHE A 5 8.74 -13.50 -5.75
N ARG A 6 7.83 -14.48 -5.78
CA ARG A 6 6.98 -14.66 -6.95
C ARG A 6 5.88 -13.60 -6.93
N LEU A 7 6.02 -12.64 -7.85
CA LEU A 7 5.01 -11.62 -8.12
C LEU A 7 3.96 -12.19 -9.08
N ILE A 8 2.69 -12.18 -8.67
CA ILE A 8 1.56 -12.72 -9.43
C ILE A 8 0.66 -11.55 -9.82
N LYS A 9 0.41 -11.35 -11.11
CA LYS A 9 -0.52 -10.32 -11.58
C LYS A 9 -1.94 -10.69 -11.16
N GLN A 10 -2.61 -9.80 -10.42
CA GLN A 10 -4.01 -9.98 -10.04
C GLN A 10 -4.69 -8.64 -9.75
N GLN A 11 -6.01 -8.67 -9.68
CA GLN A 11 -6.82 -7.58 -9.14
C GLN A 11 -6.95 -7.73 -7.63
N PHE A 12 -6.88 -6.63 -6.91
CA PHE A 12 -7.13 -6.60 -5.47
C PHE A 12 -7.73 -5.27 -5.04
N ASN A 13 -8.31 -5.28 -3.84
CA ASN A 13 -8.93 -4.10 -3.27
C ASN A 13 -7.90 -3.23 -2.54
N VAL A 14 -8.03 -1.92 -2.68
CA VAL A 14 -7.28 -0.92 -1.91
C VAL A 14 -8.24 0.08 -1.30
N ILE A 15 -7.81 0.73 -0.22
CA ILE A 15 -8.52 1.84 0.40
C ILE A 15 -7.79 3.12 -0.04
N GLN A 16 -8.46 3.91 -0.86
CA GLN A 16 -8.02 5.26 -1.20
C GLN A 16 -8.58 6.26 -0.21
N LYS A 17 -7.73 7.22 0.17
CA LYS A 17 -8.07 8.34 1.04
C LYS A 17 -8.21 9.58 0.16
N GLU A 18 -9.44 10.02 -0.03
CA GLU A 18 -9.76 11.18 -0.84
C GLU A 18 -10.00 12.39 0.08
N PHE A 19 -9.36 13.52 -0.21
CA PHE A 19 -9.62 14.74 0.54
C PHE A 19 -11.06 15.20 0.27
N ASN A 20 -11.80 15.46 1.35
CA ASN A 20 -13.19 15.93 1.26
C ASN A 20 -13.24 17.43 1.56
N CYS A 21 -12.93 17.82 2.80
CA CYS A 21 -13.01 19.20 3.25
C CYS A 21 -12.16 19.45 4.50
N PHE A 22 -11.98 20.71 4.88
CA PHE A 22 -11.55 21.05 6.23
C PHE A 22 -12.78 21.10 7.15
N GLY A 23 -12.69 20.50 8.33
CA GLY A 23 -13.70 20.65 9.37
C GLY A 23 -13.70 22.07 9.97
N ASN A 24 -14.73 22.38 10.76
CA ASN A 24 -14.82 23.65 11.49
C ASN A 24 -13.69 23.84 12.52
N ASP A 25 -13.00 22.76 12.88
CA ASP A 25 -11.79 22.69 13.70
C ASP A 25 -10.50 22.97 12.90
N GLY A 26 -10.60 23.23 11.59
CA GLY A 26 -9.46 23.42 10.70
C GLY A 26 -8.73 22.12 10.34
N LEU A 27 -9.23 20.96 10.77
CA LEU A 27 -8.58 19.67 10.50
C LEU A 27 -9.07 19.08 9.17
N PRO A 28 -8.18 18.52 8.34
CA PRO A 28 -8.58 17.93 7.08
C PRO A 28 -9.36 16.64 7.30
N ARG A 29 -10.54 16.56 6.70
CA ARG A 29 -11.41 15.39 6.65
C ARG A 29 -11.28 14.69 5.31
N TYR A 30 -11.38 13.37 5.37
CA TYR A 30 -11.16 12.52 4.21
C TYR A 30 -12.24 11.46 4.12
N ASP A 31 -12.64 11.19 2.89
CA ASP A 31 -13.48 10.06 2.56
C ASP A 31 -12.60 8.85 2.27
N TYR A 32 -13.07 7.69 2.68
CA TYR A 32 -12.38 6.42 2.45
C TYR A 32 -13.20 5.61 1.46
N ARG A 33 -12.61 5.32 0.30
CA ARG A 33 -13.26 4.58 -0.76
C ARG A 33 -12.48 3.30 -1.06
N LYS A 34 -13.22 2.22 -1.26
CA LYS A 34 -12.65 0.94 -1.67
C LYS A 34 -12.61 0.90 -3.19
N GLU A 35 -11.45 0.64 -3.75
CA GLU A 35 -11.23 0.56 -5.18
C GLU A 35 -10.57 -0.76 -5.56
N VAL A 36 -10.87 -1.26 -6.76
CA VAL A 36 -10.19 -2.42 -7.34
C VAL A 36 -9.07 -1.93 -8.24
N VAL A 37 -7.85 -2.40 -8.00
CA VAL A 37 -6.67 -2.05 -8.80
C VAL A 37 -6.07 -3.28 -9.45
N ASN A 38 -5.43 -3.09 -10.60
CA ASN A 38 -4.60 -4.11 -11.24
C ASN A 38 -3.16 -3.95 -10.75
N GLY A 39 -2.59 -5.02 -10.19
CA GLY A 39 -1.22 -4.99 -9.67
C GLY A 39 -0.58 -6.38 -9.64
N GLU A 40 0.46 -6.49 -8.82
CA GLU A 40 1.18 -7.73 -8.55
C GLU A 40 1.11 -8.05 -7.06
N VAL A 41 0.79 -9.29 -6.70
CA VAL A 41 0.72 -9.76 -5.32
C VAL A 41 1.81 -10.79 -5.05
N PHE A 42 2.35 -10.75 -3.84
CA PHE A 42 3.37 -11.67 -3.37
C PHE A 42 3.19 -11.94 -1.88
N ARG A 43 3.79 -13.03 -1.40
CA ARG A 43 3.79 -13.39 0.02
C ARG A 43 5.17 -13.20 0.63
N TYR A 44 5.20 -12.63 1.83
CA TYR A 44 6.43 -12.47 2.60
C TYR A 44 6.13 -12.61 4.10
N LYS A 45 6.88 -13.48 4.79
CA LYS A 45 6.74 -13.74 6.24
C LYS A 45 5.28 -13.94 6.70
N GLY A 46 4.48 -14.67 5.91
CA GLY A 46 3.06 -14.95 6.21
C GLY A 46 2.09 -13.80 5.90
N LEU A 47 2.56 -12.69 5.33
CA LEU A 47 1.75 -11.56 4.89
C LEU A 47 1.55 -11.62 3.38
N GLU A 48 0.37 -11.23 2.91
CA GLU A 48 0.05 -11.10 1.50
C GLU A 48 0.06 -9.61 1.13
N LEU A 49 1.00 -9.24 0.27
CA LEU A 49 1.32 -7.86 -0.07
C LEU A 49 1.07 -7.62 -1.55
N GLY A 50 0.63 -6.41 -1.88
CA GLY A 50 0.33 -6.00 -3.24
C GLY A 50 1.16 -4.79 -3.65
N VAL A 51 1.55 -4.73 -4.92
CA VAL A 51 2.10 -3.53 -5.53
C VAL A 51 1.28 -3.16 -6.74
N TYR A 52 0.81 -1.91 -6.79
CA TYR A 52 0.13 -1.36 -7.96
C TYR A 52 0.71 -0.02 -8.35
N ARG A 53 0.34 0.47 -9.54
CA ARG A 53 0.77 1.77 -10.06
C ARG A 53 -0.31 2.82 -9.79
N THR A 54 0.09 3.99 -9.34
CA THR A 54 -0.76 5.18 -9.25
C THR A 54 -0.18 6.32 -10.08
N ILE A 55 -1.02 7.27 -10.48
CA ILE A 55 -0.56 8.47 -11.20
C ILE A 55 0.25 9.31 -10.23
N HIS A 56 1.45 9.70 -10.66
CA HIS A 56 2.28 10.60 -9.87
C HIS A 56 1.73 12.03 -9.98
N GLN A 57 1.49 12.69 -8.85
CA GLN A 57 0.74 13.96 -8.82
C GLN A 57 1.64 15.20 -8.86
N SER A 58 2.94 15.08 -8.58
CA SER A 58 3.81 16.25 -8.30
C SER A 58 4.77 16.61 -9.44
N ASP A 59 5.25 15.64 -10.22
CA ASP A 59 6.23 15.79 -11.30
C ASP A 59 5.68 15.29 -12.64
N SER A 60 5.51 16.20 -13.61
CA SER A 60 4.99 15.88 -14.94
C SER A 60 5.88 14.98 -15.78
N ARG A 61 7.18 14.86 -15.46
CA ARG A 61 8.11 13.94 -16.16
C ARG A 61 7.96 12.50 -15.68
N ARG A 62 7.41 12.32 -14.49
CA ARG A 62 7.23 11.02 -13.85
C ARG A 62 5.77 10.63 -13.98
N LYS A 63 5.49 9.63 -14.82
CA LYS A 63 4.08 9.27 -15.10
C LYS A 63 3.41 8.51 -13.95
N TYR A 64 4.17 7.69 -13.22
CA TYR A 64 3.61 6.78 -12.22
C TYR A 64 4.52 6.59 -10.99
N ASP A 65 3.88 6.32 -9.86
CA ASP A 65 4.49 5.75 -8.67
C ASP A 65 4.04 4.31 -8.47
N TYR A 66 4.79 3.57 -7.67
CA TYR A 66 4.39 2.27 -7.16
C TYR A 66 3.95 2.43 -5.71
N VAL A 67 2.87 1.75 -5.35
CA VAL A 67 2.32 1.74 -3.99
C VAL A 67 2.34 0.31 -3.48
N LEU A 68 2.95 0.11 -2.32
CA LEU A 68 2.92 -1.15 -1.57
C LEU A 68 1.70 -1.14 -0.64
N VAL A 69 0.93 -2.22 -0.64
CA VAL A 69 -0.26 -2.38 0.18
C VAL A 69 -0.26 -3.71 0.92
N ASP A 70 -0.95 -3.76 2.06
CA ASP A 70 -1.41 -5.03 2.64
C ASP A 70 -2.70 -5.44 1.94
N VAL A 71 -2.69 -6.56 1.21
CA VAL A 71 -3.84 -7.01 0.38
C VAL A 71 -5.05 -7.33 1.25
N PHE A 72 -4.83 -7.77 2.48
CA PHE A 72 -5.91 -8.13 3.39
C PHE A 72 -6.72 -6.90 3.82
N THR A 73 -6.05 -5.81 4.18
CA THR A 73 -6.71 -4.58 4.64
C THR A 73 -6.97 -3.57 3.52
N GLY A 74 -6.25 -3.68 2.40
CA GLY A 74 -6.23 -2.68 1.32
C GLY A 74 -5.47 -1.39 1.68
N ILE A 75 -4.82 -1.32 2.84
CA ILE A 75 -4.15 -0.10 3.32
C ILE A 75 -2.78 0.04 2.64
N ALA A 76 -2.49 1.25 2.16
CA ALA A 76 -1.17 1.62 1.66
C ALA A 76 -0.13 1.69 2.79
N LEU A 77 1.01 1.05 2.56
CA LEU A 77 2.11 0.91 3.53
C LEU A 77 3.27 1.86 3.21
N SER A 78 3.62 1.94 1.92
CA SER A 78 4.72 2.73 1.37
C SER A 78 4.46 3.07 -0.10
N THR A 79 5.04 4.17 -0.57
CA THR A 79 4.98 4.60 -1.98
C THR A 79 6.40 4.92 -2.43
N ALA A 80 6.79 4.40 -3.58
CA ALA A 80 8.12 4.66 -4.11
C ALA A 80 8.13 4.75 -5.62
N GLY A 81 9.20 5.38 -6.10
CA GLY A 81 9.32 5.64 -7.50
C GLY A 81 9.66 4.43 -8.37
N ARG A 82 10.19 3.38 -7.77
CA ARG A 82 10.56 2.14 -8.44
C ARG A 82 10.05 0.98 -7.61
N LYS A 83 9.48 -0.03 -8.28
CA LYS A 83 9.00 -1.25 -7.61
C LYS A 83 10.08 -1.91 -6.75
N ILE A 84 11.32 -1.98 -7.24
CA ILE A 84 12.42 -2.63 -6.51
C ILE A 84 12.71 -1.98 -5.16
N THR A 85 12.52 -0.66 -5.04
CA THR A 85 12.69 0.07 -3.78
C THR A 85 11.70 -0.44 -2.73
N LEU A 86 10.44 -0.65 -3.10
CA LEU A 86 9.42 -1.21 -2.19
C LEU A 86 9.75 -2.64 -1.78
N LEU A 87 10.22 -3.45 -2.72
CA LEU A 87 10.57 -4.85 -2.44
C LEU A 87 11.76 -4.94 -1.49
N SER A 88 12.79 -4.09 -1.68
CA SER A 88 13.92 -3.97 -0.75
C SER A 88 13.49 -3.49 0.64
N GLU A 89 12.59 -2.51 0.71
CA GLU A 89 12.06 -2.01 1.99
C GLU A 89 11.39 -3.15 2.79
N VAL A 90 10.62 -4.01 2.11
CA VAL A 90 9.97 -5.18 2.71
C VAL A 90 10.97 -6.24 3.17
N THR A 91 12.05 -6.46 2.41
CA THR A 91 13.06 -7.47 2.77
C THR A 91 13.94 -7.04 3.92
N ASP A 92 14.25 -5.75 3.98
CA ASP A 92 15.31 -5.22 4.83
C ASP A 92 14.75 -4.67 6.15
N SER A 93 13.47 -4.28 6.19
CA SER A 93 12.85 -3.65 7.36
C SER A 93 11.92 -4.59 8.15
N SER A 94 12.19 -4.75 9.44
CA SER A 94 11.23 -5.29 10.40
C SER A 94 10.02 -4.37 10.63
N GLU A 95 10.17 -3.07 10.36
CA GLU A 95 9.17 -2.05 10.66
C GLU A 95 7.90 -2.20 9.81
N ILE A 96 8.02 -2.59 8.53
CA ILE A 96 6.84 -2.85 7.69
C ILE A 96 6.01 -3.98 8.27
N VAL A 97 6.67 -5.07 8.71
CA VAL A 97 6.00 -6.22 9.30
C VAL A 97 5.31 -5.83 10.61
N GLU A 98 5.96 -5.02 11.45
CA GLU A 98 5.36 -4.50 12.68
C GLU A 98 4.18 -3.55 12.42
N LYS A 99 4.31 -2.64 11.44
CA LYS A 99 3.25 -1.73 11.01
C LYS A 99 2.02 -2.50 10.54
N ILE A 100 2.19 -3.56 9.75
CA ILE A 100 1.09 -4.42 9.31
C ILE A 100 0.44 -5.14 10.50
N LYS A 101 1.25 -5.73 11.40
CA LYS A 101 0.72 -6.38 12.61
C LYS A 101 -0.09 -5.41 13.49
N TYR A 102 0.38 -4.17 13.64
CA TYR A 102 -0.33 -3.12 14.37
C TYR A 102 -1.66 -2.77 13.68
N LEU A 103 -1.64 -2.56 12.35
CA LEU A 103 -2.85 -2.21 11.59
C LEU A 103 -3.90 -3.32 11.65
N ARG A 104 -3.50 -4.59 11.53
CA ARG A 104 -4.43 -5.73 11.60
C ARG A 104 -5.04 -5.92 13.00
N LYS A 105 -4.25 -5.76 14.08
CA LYS A 105 -4.80 -5.75 15.45
C LYS A 105 -5.83 -4.65 15.68
N ARG A 106 -5.71 -3.52 14.99
CA ARG A 106 -6.65 -2.42 15.08
C ARG A 106 -7.94 -2.67 14.27
N SER A 107 -7.86 -3.41 13.16
CA SER A 107 -9.05 -3.81 12.40
C SER A 107 -9.89 -4.88 13.11
N GLU A 108 -9.27 -5.75 13.92
CA GLU A 108 -9.97 -6.80 14.70
C GLU A 108 -10.75 -6.25 15.91
N LYS A 109 -10.48 -5.00 16.33
CA LYS A 109 -11.15 -4.35 17.46
C LYS A 109 -12.38 -3.52 17.07
N LYS A 110 -12.79 -3.57 15.80
CA LYS A 110 -14.02 -2.95 15.29
C LYS A 110 -15.00 -4.04 14.90
#